data_AF-A0A8C6V667-F1
#
_entry.id   AF-A0A8C6V667-F1
#
_cell.length_a   1.000
_cell.length_b   1.000
_cell.length_c   1.000
_cell.angle_alpha   90.00
_cell.angle_beta   90.00
_cell.angle_gamma   90.00
#
_symmetry.space_group_name_H-M   'P 1'
#
loop_
_entity.id
_entity.type
_entity.pdbx_description
1 polymer ?
#
loop_
_entity_poly.entity_id
_entity_poly.type
_entity_poly.pdbx_seq_one_letter_code
_entity_poly.pdbx_strand_id
1 'polypeptide(L)'
;GFFHVPGESWSEGWELIPSHSSICVSNVVDGNPHFIIDIPEQDDHLCFNIYADPGEILKLIRDPSTGITVNGQLIGNKQSKNDVQPQNSYIGRLGILNEELNLKLEVTPEKIILHNGTKQMTFTWLDEVTLLHPTLTLKIIRKKSLEVSMGEGATFVIILHQTWRRNPKHGDFLGFYALDSHRLSEHTHGLLGQFFHPINFTILEVHPGSTPEKPDATMIVKNHQLTVTRGWQKDYTENSKHGTNVPCWFIHNNAEGLIDSTYTDYVVSSLF
;
A
#
# COMPACT_ATOMS: atom_id res chain seq x y z
N GLY A 1 9.18 43.18 15.97
CA GLY A 1 9.67 44.01 14.86
C GLY A 1 10.02 43.09 13.74
N PHE A 2 9.23 43.12 12.66
CA PHE A 2 9.47 42.32 11.47
C PHE A 2 10.56 43.00 10.65
N PHE A 3 11.59 42.25 10.23
CA PHE A 3 12.50 42.69 9.19
C PHE A 3 12.30 41.82 7.95
N HIS A 4 11.97 42.51 6.87
CA HIS A 4 11.85 42.01 5.51
C HIS A 4 13.21 42.18 4.82
N VAL A 5 13.72 41.13 4.18
CA VAL A 5 14.84 41.20 3.24
C VAL A 5 14.37 40.52 1.94
N PRO A 6 14.34 41.21 0.79
CA PRO A 6 13.88 40.64 -0.46
C PRO A 6 15.02 40.07 -1.30
N GLY A 7 14.76 38.90 -1.89
CA GLY A 7 15.23 38.48 -3.21
C GLY A 7 16.66 37.96 -3.30
N GLU A 8 16.81 36.64 -3.31
CA GLU A 8 17.76 35.95 -4.18
C GLU A 8 17.14 34.65 -4.69
N SER A 9 17.11 34.52 -6.02
CA SER A 9 16.66 33.36 -6.76
C SER A 9 17.76 32.30 -6.74
N TRP A 10 17.52 31.19 -6.06
CA TRP A 10 18.29 29.96 -6.23
C TRP A 10 17.35 28.89 -6.76
N SER A 11 17.39 28.73 -8.08
CA SER A 11 16.94 27.53 -8.77
C SER A 11 17.99 26.45 -8.56
N GLU A 12 17.84 25.67 -7.50
CA GLU A 12 18.48 24.36 -7.38
C GLU A 12 17.36 23.33 -7.35
N GLY A 13 17.08 22.78 -8.54
CA GLY A 13 16.25 21.60 -8.69
C GLY A 13 16.99 20.41 -8.09
N TRP A 14 16.61 20.04 -6.88
CA TRP A 14 16.84 18.70 -6.37
C TRP A 14 15.70 17.83 -6.90
N GLU A 15 15.82 17.37 -8.14
CA GLU A 15 15.11 16.15 -8.54
C GLU A 15 15.71 15.02 -7.70
N LEU A 16 15.05 14.70 -6.59
CA LEU A 16 15.25 13.43 -5.92
C LEU A 16 14.83 12.36 -6.92
N ILE A 17 15.79 11.78 -7.64
CA ILE A 17 15.56 10.50 -8.31
C ILE A 17 15.29 9.50 -7.19
N PRO A 18 14.08 8.96 -7.04
CA PRO A 18 13.81 7.98 -6.00
C PRO A 18 14.64 6.74 -6.35
N SER A 19 15.67 6.44 -5.57
CA SER A 19 16.46 5.21 -5.71
C SER A 19 15.84 4.04 -4.93
N HIS A 20 14.56 4.15 -4.57
CA HIS A 20 13.87 3.22 -3.69
C HIS A 20 12.44 3.03 -4.17
N SER A 21 12.02 1.77 -4.24
CA SER A 21 10.66 1.40 -4.61
C SER A 21 9.62 1.96 -3.66
N SER A 22 8.67 2.70 -4.22
CA SER A 22 7.40 3.02 -3.55
C SER A 22 6.41 1.89 -3.77
N ILE A 23 5.65 1.53 -2.74
CA ILE A 23 4.62 0.50 -2.85
C ILE A 23 3.26 1.09 -2.50
N CYS A 24 2.34 0.92 -3.43
CA CYS A 24 0.93 1.27 -3.31
C CYS A 24 0.10 -0.01 -3.20
N VAL A 25 -0.79 -0.05 -2.22
CA VAL A 25 -1.95 -0.95 -2.22
C VAL A 25 -3.18 -0.13 -2.57
N SER A 26 -3.65 -0.27 -3.80
CA SER A 26 -4.94 0.26 -4.22
C SER A 26 -5.95 -0.90 -4.28
N ASN A 27 -7.24 -0.62 -4.11
CA ASN A 27 -8.25 -1.61 -4.50
C ASN A 27 -9.04 -0.98 -5.64
N VAL A 28 -8.52 -1.10 -6.85
CA VAL A 28 -9.17 -0.54 -8.04
C VAL A 28 -10.28 -1.50 -8.44
N VAL A 29 -11.54 -1.08 -8.30
CA VAL A 29 -12.80 -1.48 -8.99
C VAL A 29 -13.13 -2.98 -9.18
N ASP A 30 -12.16 -3.88 -9.33
CA ASP A 30 -12.29 -5.34 -9.46
C ASP A 30 -12.27 -6.09 -8.12
N GLY A 31 -12.07 -5.37 -7.02
CA GLY A 31 -12.40 -5.82 -5.67
C GLY A 31 -11.55 -6.95 -5.08
N ASN A 32 -10.27 -7.02 -5.42
CA ASN A 32 -9.27 -7.71 -4.61
C ASN A 32 -8.15 -6.71 -4.26
N PRO A 33 -7.35 -6.95 -3.19
CA PRO A 33 -6.19 -6.13 -2.91
C PRO A 33 -5.26 -6.09 -4.12
N HIS A 34 -5.12 -4.91 -4.72
CA HIS A 34 -4.32 -4.66 -5.91
C HIS A 34 -3.04 -3.94 -5.49
N PHE A 35 -1.91 -4.61 -5.69
CA PHE A 35 -0.62 -4.11 -5.31
C PHE A 35 0.06 -3.53 -6.53
N ILE A 36 0.57 -2.32 -6.41
CA ILE A 36 1.38 -1.63 -7.41
C ILE A 36 2.73 -1.36 -6.77
N ILE A 37 3.78 -1.84 -7.40
CA ILE A 37 5.17 -1.65 -6.98
C ILE A 37 5.84 -0.82 -8.05
N ASP A 38 6.34 0.35 -7.64
CA ASP A 38 7.19 1.18 -8.47
C ASP A 38 8.62 0.61 -8.48
N ILE A 39 9.20 0.45 -9.67
CA ILE A 39 10.58 -0.02 -9.89
C ILE A 39 11.37 1.11 -10.55
N PRO A 40 11.89 2.08 -9.77
CA PRO A 40 12.50 3.29 -10.31
C PRO A 40 13.70 3.01 -11.21
N GLU A 41 14.48 1.96 -10.92
CA GLU A 41 15.66 1.58 -11.70
C GLU A 41 15.31 1.14 -13.12
N GLN A 42 14.04 0.77 -13.37
CA GLN A 42 13.56 0.34 -14.68
C GLN A 42 12.53 1.30 -15.30
N ASP A 43 12.18 2.40 -14.61
CA ASP A 43 11.12 3.33 -15.02
C ASP A 43 9.81 2.60 -15.37
N ASP A 44 9.45 1.61 -14.55
CA ASP A 44 8.30 0.75 -14.80
C ASP A 44 7.67 0.23 -13.50
N HIS A 45 6.47 -0.34 -13.60
CA HIS A 45 5.70 -0.82 -12.46
C HIS A 45 5.38 -2.30 -12.60
N LEU A 46 5.39 -3.00 -11.46
CA LEU A 46 4.83 -4.33 -11.32
C LEU A 46 3.50 -4.24 -10.57
N CYS A 47 2.55 -5.09 -10.94
CA CYS A 47 1.27 -5.12 -10.24
C CYS A 47 0.73 -6.55 -10.12
N PHE A 48 -0.02 -6.82 -9.06
CA PHE A 48 -0.63 -8.13 -8.85
C PHE A 48 -1.83 -8.03 -7.90
N ASN A 49 -2.64 -9.09 -7.87
CA ASN A 49 -3.71 -9.25 -6.89
C ASN A 49 -3.40 -10.41 -5.95
N ILE A 50 -3.88 -10.32 -4.71
CA ILE A 50 -3.97 -11.49 -3.81
C ILE A 50 -5.44 -11.83 -3.60
N TYR A 51 -5.85 -13.00 -4.05
CA TYR A 51 -7.19 -13.56 -3.87
C TYR A 51 -7.22 -14.36 -2.57
N ALA A 52 -7.55 -13.66 -1.47
CA ALA A 52 -7.61 -14.18 -0.12
C ALA A 52 -9.01 -13.95 0.50
N ASP A 53 -9.41 -14.84 1.40
CA ASP A 53 -10.77 -14.85 1.95
C ASP A 53 -11.00 -13.70 2.96
N PRO A 54 -12.22 -13.15 3.04
CA PRO A 54 -12.58 -12.22 4.10
C PRO A 54 -12.29 -12.77 5.49
N GLY A 55 -11.65 -11.96 6.32
CA GLY A 55 -11.21 -12.33 7.67
C GLY A 55 -9.72 -12.67 7.75
N GLU A 56 -9.09 -13.11 6.64
CA GLU A 56 -7.65 -13.33 6.61
C GLU A 56 -6.88 -12.04 6.90
N ILE A 57 -5.73 -12.19 7.56
CA ILE A 57 -4.86 -11.08 7.92
C ILE A 57 -3.52 -11.29 7.23
N LEU A 58 -3.15 -10.38 6.34
CA LEU A 58 -1.90 -10.42 5.60
C LEU A 58 -0.83 -9.58 6.30
N LYS A 59 0.35 -10.17 6.50
CA LYS A 59 1.56 -9.47 6.92
C LYS A 59 2.15 -8.72 5.74
N LEU A 60 1.88 -7.42 5.67
CA LEU A 60 2.31 -6.55 4.58
C LEU A 60 3.79 -6.19 4.73
N ILE A 61 4.19 -5.76 5.93
CA ILE A 61 5.54 -5.32 6.24
C ILE A 61 5.94 -5.85 7.61
N ARG A 62 7.17 -6.32 7.74
CA ARG A 62 7.85 -6.57 9.00
C ARG A 62 9.30 -6.16 8.86
N ASP A 63 9.69 -5.12 9.58
CA ASP A 63 11.08 -4.68 9.70
C ASP A 63 11.55 -4.90 11.15
N PRO A 64 12.32 -5.97 11.41
CA PRO A 64 12.79 -6.27 12.75
C PRO A 64 13.78 -5.23 13.29
N SER A 65 14.44 -4.44 12.44
CA SER A 65 15.48 -3.50 12.88
C SER A 65 14.90 -2.17 13.38
N THR A 66 13.71 -1.80 12.90
CA THR A 66 12.98 -0.59 13.33
C THR A 66 11.81 -0.93 14.28
N GLY A 67 11.55 -2.21 14.48
CA GLY A 67 10.40 -2.73 15.24
C GLY A 67 9.04 -2.55 14.54
N ILE A 68 9.02 -2.12 13.28
CA ILE A 68 7.78 -1.83 12.54
C ILE A 68 7.17 -3.13 12.00
N THR A 69 5.87 -3.31 12.26
CA THR A 69 5.05 -4.34 11.60
C THR A 69 3.75 -3.73 11.11
N VAL A 70 3.36 -4.07 9.88
CA VAL A 70 2.10 -3.68 9.26
C VAL A 70 1.34 -4.91 8.81
N ASN A 71 0.14 -5.09 9.35
CA ASN A 71 -0.77 -6.17 8.98
C ASN A 71 -2.10 -5.59 8.45
N GLY A 72 -2.67 -6.22 7.43
CA GLY A 72 -3.96 -5.85 6.85
C GLY A 72 -4.97 -6.98 6.91
N GLN A 73 -6.10 -6.76 7.59
CA GLN A 73 -7.23 -7.70 7.59
C GLN A 73 -8.16 -7.42 6.40
N LEU A 74 -8.50 -8.48 5.69
CA LEU A 74 -9.41 -8.44 4.56
C LEU A 74 -10.87 -8.48 5.00
N ILE A 75 -11.71 -7.70 4.33
CA ILE A 75 -13.16 -7.70 4.46
C ILE A 75 -13.79 -8.01 3.10
N GLY A 76 -14.91 -8.72 3.09
CA GLY A 76 -15.65 -9.02 1.86
C GLY A 76 -16.64 -7.93 1.50
N ASN A 77 -17.17 -8.00 0.27
CA ASN A 77 -18.36 -7.24 -0.08
C ASN A 77 -19.53 -7.53 0.87
N LYS A 78 -20.40 -6.53 1.07
CA LYS A 78 -21.67 -6.71 1.80
C LYS A 78 -22.65 -7.50 0.92
N GLN A 79 -22.45 -8.81 0.79
CA GLN A 79 -23.38 -9.65 0.05
C GLN A 79 -24.59 -10.09 0.91
N SER A 80 -25.77 -10.07 0.29
CA SER A 80 -26.93 -10.83 0.73
C SER A 80 -26.74 -12.31 0.39
N LYS A 81 -27.27 -13.23 1.21
CA LYS A 81 -27.03 -14.69 1.22
C LYS A 81 -27.16 -15.48 -0.11
N ASN A 82 -27.50 -14.86 -1.23
CA ASN A 82 -27.87 -15.52 -2.49
C ASN A 82 -27.03 -15.09 -3.72
N ASP A 83 -25.96 -14.30 -3.58
CA ASP A 83 -25.17 -13.87 -4.74
C ASP A 83 -24.00 -14.84 -5.02
N VAL A 84 -23.90 -15.32 -6.27
CA VAL A 84 -22.92 -16.32 -6.75
C VAL A 84 -21.65 -15.64 -7.30
N GLN A 85 -21.49 -14.33 -7.08
CA GLN A 85 -20.31 -13.60 -7.56
C GLN A 85 -19.05 -13.90 -6.74
N PRO A 86 -17.85 -13.87 -7.36
CA PRO A 86 -16.58 -14.04 -6.67
C PRO A 86 -16.50 -13.17 -5.41
N GLN A 87 -15.96 -13.75 -4.33
CA GLN A 87 -15.75 -13.08 -3.04
C GLN A 87 -14.64 -12.04 -3.18
N ASN A 88 -14.99 -10.86 -3.68
CA ASN A 88 -14.11 -9.71 -3.67
C ASN A 88 -13.78 -9.32 -2.23
N SER A 89 -12.48 -9.22 -1.92
CA SER A 89 -11.96 -8.81 -0.63
C SER A 89 -11.14 -7.51 -0.69
N TYR A 90 -11.13 -6.76 0.40
CA TYR A 90 -10.48 -5.45 0.48
C TYR A 90 -9.81 -5.30 1.83
N ILE A 91 -8.76 -4.48 1.95
CA ILE A 91 -8.21 -4.13 3.27
C ILE A 91 -9.25 -3.30 4.03
N GLY A 92 -9.84 -3.90 5.07
CA GLY A 92 -10.83 -3.24 5.91
C GLY A 92 -10.28 -2.80 7.27
N ARG A 93 -9.18 -3.40 7.72
CA ARG A 93 -8.51 -3.01 8.96
C ARG A 93 -7.00 -3.09 8.78
N LEU A 94 -6.28 -2.06 9.23
CA LEU A 94 -4.82 -2.04 9.27
C LEU A 94 -4.36 -1.97 10.73
N GLY A 95 -3.39 -2.80 11.07
CA GLY A 95 -2.63 -2.71 12.31
C GLY A 95 -1.21 -2.29 11.99
N ILE A 96 -0.78 -1.14 12.52
CA ILE A 96 0.60 -0.67 12.44
C ILE A 96 1.16 -0.66 13.85
N LEU A 97 2.18 -1.50 14.07
CA LEU A 97 2.85 -1.70 15.35
C LEU A 97 4.28 -1.17 15.24
N ASN A 98 4.73 -0.49 16.30
CA ASN A 98 6.16 -0.36 16.59
C ASN A 98 6.41 -0.92 17.99
N GLU A 99 7.07 -2.08 18.07
CA GLU A 99 7.33 -2.78 19.34
C GLU A 99 8.27 -1.99 20.25
N GLU A 100 9.32 -1.39 19.69
CA GLU A 100 10.34 -0.66 20.43
C GLU A 100 9.78 0.62 21.09
N LEU A 101 8.88 1.30 20.37
CA LEU A 101 8.21 2.51 20.83
C LEU A 101 6.92 2.23 21.62
N ASN A 102 6.48 0.97 21.69
CA ASN A 102 5.21 0.56 22.28
C ASN A 102 4.01 1.36 21.71
N LEU A 103 4.02 1.54 20.39
CA LEU A 103 2.97 2.23 19.63
C LEU A 103 2.14 1.21 18.85
N LYS A 104 0.81 1.31 18.93
CA LYS A 104 -0.12 0.53 18.11
C LYS A 104 -1.15 1.44 17.48
N LEU A 105 -1.30 1.37 16.17
CA LEU A 105 -2.27 2.13 15.42
C LEU A 105 -3.21 1.15 14.71
N GLU A 106 -4.48 1.16 15.09
CA GLU A 106 -5.54 0.45 14.38
C GLU A 106 -6.32 1.43 13.51
N VAL A 107 -6.42 1.14 12.22
CA VAL A 107 -7.14 1.96 11.26
C VAL A 107 -8.25 1.14 10.62
N THR A 108 -9.45 1.71 10.60
CA THR A 108 -10.65 1.14 9.98
C THR A 108 -11.39 2.25 9.21
N PRO A 109 -12.28 1.94 8.27
CA PRO A 109 -13.13 2.94 7.64
C PRO A 109 -13.96 3.79 8.61
N GLU A 110 -14.26 3.30 9.82
CA GLU A 110 -15.06 4.00 10.81
C GLU A 110 -14.23 4.86 11.77
N LYS A 111 -13.05 4.38 12.17
CA LYS A 111 -12.25 4.98 13.25
C LYS A 111 -10.75 4.71 13.12
N ILE A 112 -9.98 5.57 13.75
CA ILE A 112 -8.52 5.50 13.87
C ILE A 112 -8.21 5.46 15.38
N ILE A 113 -7.56 4.41 15.86
CA ILE A 113 -7.23 4.26 17.28
C ILE A 113 -5.72 4.17 17.43
N LEU A 114 -5.15 5.10 18.20
CA LEU A 114 -3.73 5.11 18.55
C LEU A 114 -3.56 4.74 20.02
N HIS A 115 -2.81 3.68 20.27
CA HIS A 115 -2.30 3.30 21.58
C HIS A 115 -0.83 3.72 21.70
N ASN A 116 -0.53 4.45 22.77
CA ASN A 116 0.83 4.81 23.16
C ASN A 116 1.04 4.35 24.61
N GLY A 117 1.66 3.19 24.77
CA GLY A 117 1.67 2.46 26.03
C GLY A 117 0.26 2.19 26.55
N THR A 118 -0.08 2.73 27.72
CA THR A 118 -1.41 2.56 28.34
C THR A 118 -2.42 3.62 27.90
N LYS A 119 -1.97 4.68 27.21
CA LYS A 119 -2.86 5.75 26.74
C LYS A 119 -3.47 5.36 25.41
N GLN A 120 -4.77 5.59 25.27
CA GLN A 120 -5.51 5.38 24.04
C GLN A 120 -6.14 6.70 23.58
N MET A 121 -6.00 6.98 22.29
CA MET A 121 -6.67 8.08 21.61
C MET A 121 -7.48 7.52 20.45
N THR A 122 -8.70 8.03 20.26
CA THR A 122 -9.58 7.61 19.16
C THR A 122 -9.96 8.82 18.35
N PHE A 123 -9.83 8.69 17.04
CA PHE A 123 -10.17 9.69 16.04
C PHE A 123 -11.12 9.08 15.00
N THR A 124 -11.71 9.94 14.20
CA THR A 124 -12.56 9.63 13.07
C THR A 124 -12.02 10.30 11.82
N TRP A 125 -12.46 9.83 10.65
CA TRP A 125 -12.14 10.48 9.38
C TRP A 125 -12.79 11.86 9.22
N LEU A 126 -13.61 12.33 10.16
CA LEU A 126 -14.15 13.69 10.15
C LEU A 126 -13.25 14.70 10.87
N ASP A 127 -12.27 14.21 11.63
CA ASP A 127 -11.32 15.04 12.35
C ASP A 127 -10.25 15.60 11.40
N GLU A 128 -9.60 16.67 11.86
CA GLU A 128 -8.42 17.26 11.24
C GLU A 128 -7.39 17.45 12.35
N VAL A 129 -6.37 16.60 12.34
CA VAL A 129 -5.43 16.45 13.46
C VAL A 129 -4.01 16.46 12.93
N THR A 130 -3.12 17.15 13.64
CA THR A 130 -1.67 17.01 13.45
C THR A 130 -1.06 16.81 14.83
N LEU A 131 -0.59 15.60 15.09
CA LEU A 131 0.09 15.20 16.30
C LEU A 131 1.59 15.09 15.98
N LEU A 132 2.38 15.92 16.66
CA LEU A 132 3.84 15.91 16.56
C LEU A 132 4.41 15.48 17.91
N HIS A 133 5.02 14.31 17.95
CA HIS A 133 5.73 13.75 19.07
C HIS A 133 7.14 13.34 18.60
N PRO A 134 8.19 13.38 19.45
CA PRO A 134 9.56 13.07 19.03
C PRO A 134 9.74 11.75 18.27
N THR A 135 8.89 10.77 18.54
CA THR A 135 8.93 9.42 17.94
C THR A 135 7.66 9.07 17.17
N LEU A 136 6.76 10.03 16.95
CA LEU A 136 5.51 9.78 16.22
C LEU A 136 5.01 11.08 15.58
N THR A 137 4.86 11.04 14.27
CA THR A 137 4.05 12.01 13.54
C THR A 137 2.76 11.34 13.09
N LEU A 138 1.61 11.94 13.39
CA LEU A 138 0.31 11.48 12.94
C LEU A 138 -0.51 12.65 12.43
N LYS A 139 -0.95 12.60 11.18
CA LYS A 139 -1.72 13.66 10.53
C LYS A 139 -2.97 13.09 9.87
N ILE A 140 -4.13 13.55 10.32
CA ILE A 140 -5.43 13.18 9.74
C ILE A 140 -5.90 14.32 8.86
N ILE A 141 -6.08 14.04 7.58
CA ILE A 141 -6.71 14.92 6.62
C ILE A 141 -8.15 14.48 6.44
N ARG A 142 -9.07 15.35 6.84
CA ARG A 142 -10.51 15.11 6.88
C ARG A 142 -11.04 14.46 5.60
N LYS A 143 -11.71 13.31 5.76
CA LYS A 143 -12.36 12.47 4.73
C LYS A 143 -11.42 12.00 3.61
N LYS A 144 -10.11 12.06 3.81
CA LYS A 144 -9.12 11.82 2.77
C LYS A 144 -8.11 10.76 3.19
N SER A 145 -7.23 11.10 4.13
CA SER A 145 -6.06 10.28 4.41
C SER A 145 -5.56 10.44 5.84
N LEU A 146 -4.82 9.44 6.29
CA LEU A 146 -4.05 9.42 7.50
C LEU A 146 -2.59 9.22 7.11
N GLU A 147 -1.72 10.14 7.49
CA GLU A 147 -0.27 10.04 7.33
C GLU A 147 0.34 9.73 8.70
N VAL A 148 1.23 8.74 8.75
CA VAL A 148 1.87 8.29 9.99
C VAL A 148 3.34 7.97 9.76
N SER A 149 4.19 8.42 10.67
CA SER A 149 5.60 8.05 10.76
C SER A 149 5.93 7.73 12.22
N MET A 150 6.64 6.63 12.47
CA MET A 150 7.00 6.15 13.80
C MET A 150 8.52 6.05 13.93
N GLY A 151 9.10 6.79 14.86
CA GLY A 151 10.54 6.88 15.09
C GLY A 151 11.28 7.46 13.88
N GLU A 152 12.44 6.88 13.57
CA GLU A 152 13.23 7.17 12.36
C GLU A 152 12.80 6.30 11.17
N GLY A 153 11.73 5.52 11.29
CA GLY A 153 11.26 4.58 10.27
C GLY A 153 10.46 5.23 9.14
N ALA A 154 9.91 4.40 8.26
CA ALA A 154 9.18 4.85 7.09
C ALA A 154 7.92 5.67 7.41
N THR A 155 7.55 6.51 6.45
CA THR A 155 6.27 7.21 6.43
C THR A 155 5.25 6.41 5.63
N PHE A 156 4.09 6.19 6.24
CA PHE A 156 2.96 5.51 5.61
C PHE A 156 1.78 6.46 5.43
N VAL A 157 1.05 6.29 4.33
CA VAL A 157 -0.23 6.95 4.09
C VAL A 157 -1.31 5.90 3.95
N ILE A 158 -2.40 6.10 4.67
CA ILE A 158 -3.62 5.30 4.60
C ILE A 158 -4.69 6.17 3.98
N ILE A 159 -5.29 5.71 2.89
CA ILE A 159 -6.34 6.42 2.16
C ILE A 159 -7.67 5.75 2.44
N LEU A 160 -8.68 6.54 2.82
CA LEU A 160 -10.05 6.05 2.94
C LEU A 160 -10.73 6.10 1.57
N HIS A 161 -11.05 4.94 1.01
CA HIS A 161 -11.87 4.86 -0.18
C HIS A 161 -13.34 4.73 0.21
N GLN A 162 -14.07 5.83 0.07
CA GLN A 162 -15.50 5.86 0.33
C GLN A 162 -16.29 5.41 -0.90
N THR A 163 -17.09 4.38 -0.73
CA THR A 163 -17.99 3.89 -1.78
C THR A 163 -19.18 4.85 -1.93
N TRP A 164 -19.57 5.11 -3.18
CA TRP A 164 -20.63 6.08 -3.45
C TRP A 164 -21.99 5.51 -3.02
N ARG A 165 -22.78 6.30 -2.27
CA ARG A 165 -24.07 5.92 -1.65
C ARG A 165 -25.12 5.29 -2.59
N ARG A 166 -24.97 5.42 -3.92
CA ARG A 166 -25.88 4.81 -4.91
C ARG A 166 -25.55 3.37 -5.26
N ASN A 167 -24.39 2.83 -4.88
CA ASN A 167 -24.04 1.43 -5.15
C ASN A 167 -23.56 0.72 -3.86
N PRO A 168 -24.49 0.37 -2.94
CA PRO A 168 -24.19 -0.12 -1.59
C PRO A 168 -23.59 -1.53 -1.52
N LYS A 169 -23.21 -2.13 -2.66
CA LYS A 169 -22.66 -3.48 -2.75
C LYS A 169 -21.25 -3.60 -2.18
N HIS A 170 -20.48 -2.51 -2.23
CA HIS A 170 -19.12 -2.44 -1.72
C HIS A 170 -19.10 -1.65 -0.41
N GLY A 171 -18.38 -2.15 0.60
CA GLY A 171 -18.11 -1.38 1.82
C GLY A 171 -17.01 -0.35 1.59
N ASP A 172 -16.91 0.65 2.47
CA ASP A 172 -15.72 1.50 2.51
C ASP A 172 -14.49 0.63 2.85
N PHE A 173 -13.34 0.96 2.28
CA PHE A 173 -12.11 0.20 2.45
C PHE A 173 -10.90 1.13 2.52
N LEU A 174 -9.74 0.55 2.84
CA LEU A 174 -8.49 1.26 3.03
C LEU A 174 -7.52 0.95 1.89
N GLY A 175 -6.85 1.99 1.40
CA GLY A 175 -5.61 1.89 0.64
C GLY A 175 -4.42 2.12 1.57
N PHE A 176 -3.30 1.46 1.31
CA PHE A 176 -2.09 1.56 2.12
C PHE A 176 -0.89 1.88 1.23
N TYR A 177 -0.11 2.88 1.60
CA TYR A 177 0.96 3.44 0.78
C TYR A 177 2.21 3.63 1.64
N ALA A 178 3.35 3.10 1.18
CA ALA A 178 4.64 3.39 1.78
C ALA A 178 5.33 4.48 0.93
N LEU A 179 5.46 5.68 1.49
CA LEU A 179 6.03 6.83 0.77
C LEU A 179 7.53 6.97 0.94
N ASP A 180 8.07 6.51 2.06
CA ASP A 180 9.47 6.72 2.42
C ASP A 180 10.12 5.43 2.91
N SER A 181 10.13 4.42 2.04
CA SER A 181 10.58 3.06 2.35
C SER A 181 12.08 2.95 2.60
N HIS A 182 12.90 3.92 2.17
CA HIS A 182 14.37 3.91 2.35
C HIS A 182 14.82 3.91 3.83
N ARG A 183 13.91 4.27 4.75
CA ARG A 183 14.14 4.23 6.20
C ARG A 183 13.89 2.87 6.83
N LEU A 184 13.33 1.93 6.07
CA LEU A 184 13.20 0.54 6.49
C LEU A 184 14.52 -0.18 6.25
N SER A 185 14.82 -1.16 7.09
CA SER A 185 16.12 -1.84 7.03
C SER A 185 16.21 -2.87 5.91
N GLU A 186 17.43 -3.27 5.57
CA GLU A 186 17.74 -4.41 4.68
C GLU A 186 17.08 -5.74 5.13
N HIS A 187 16.67 -5.86 6.39
CA HIS A 187 15.97 -7.05 6.91
C HIS A 187 14.45 -6.98 6.76
N THR A 188 13.94 -5.93 6.11
CA THR A 188 12.50 -5.75 5.93
C THR A 188 11.94 -6.81 5.00
N HIS A 189 10.82 -7.40 5.42
CA HIS A 189 10.15 -8.45 4.66
C HIS A 189 8.64 -8.35 4.84
N GLY A 190 7.89 -9.34 4.37
CA GLY A 190 6.43 -9.33 4.28
C GLY A 190 5.98 -9.33 2.82
N LEU A 191 4.66 -9.44 2.62
CA LEU A 191 4.08 -9.51 1.28
C LEU A 191 4.52 -8.34 0.40
N LEU A 192 4.65 -7.15 0.99
CA LEU A 192 5.13 -5.93 0.34
C LEU A 192 6.55 -5.58 0.74
N GLY A 193 6.92 -5.81 2.00
CA GLY A 193 8.23 -5.40 2.52
C GLY A 193 9.42 -5.98 1.74
N GLN A 194 9.26 -7.15 1.11
CA GLN A 194 10.29 -7.74 0.24
C GLN A 194 10.66 -6.91 -1.00
N PHE A 195 9.79 -5.98 -1.42
CA PHE A 195 10.02 -5.11 -2.58
C PHE A 195 10.52 -3.71 -2.20
N PHE A 196 10.87 -3.48 -0.92
CA PHE A 196 11.66 -2.30 -0.55
C PHE A 196 13.16 -2.51 -0.79
N HIS A 197 13.52 -3.67 -1.31
CA HIS A 197 14.85 -3.99 -1.80
C HIS A 197 14.85 -3.99 -3.33
N PRO A 198 15.98 -3.65 -3.98
CA PRO A 198 16.07 -3.63 -5.43
C PRO A 198 15.64 -4.97 -6.05
N ILE A 199 14.73 -4.91 -7.01
CA ILE A 199 14.33 -6.05 -7.83
C ILE A 199 14.56 -5.72 -9.29
N ASN A 200 15.15 -6.68 -10.01
CA ASN A 200 15.36 -6.56 -11.44
C ASN A 200 14.53 -7.61 -12.17
N PHE A 201 13.93 -7.18 -13.26
CA PHE A 201 13.27 -8.06 -14.21
C PHE A 201 13.70 -7.75 -15.64
N THR A 202 13.40 -8.66 -16.56
CA THR A 202 13.58 -8.48 -18.00
C THR A 202 12.31 -8.89 -18.71
N ILE A 203 11.84 -8.04 -19.63
CA ILE A 203 10.69 -8.34 -20.49
C ILE A 203 11.18 -8.85 -21.84
N LEU A 204 10.66 -10.00 -22.24
CA LEU A 204 10.91 -10.68 -23.50
C LEU A 204 9.58 -10.96 -24.20
N GLU A 205 9.63 -11.18 -25.51
CA GLU A 205 8.51 -11.75 -26.28
C GLU A 205 7.18 -10.98 -26.11
N VAL A 206 7.20 -9.65 -26.16
CA VAL A 206 5.94 -8.88 -26.11
C VAL A 206 5.09 -9.22 -27.33
N HIS A 207 3.88 -9.72 -27.09
CA HIS A 207 2.96 -10.12 -28.14
C HIS A 207 1.51 -9.70 -27.82
N PRO A 208 0.61 -9.65 -28.81
CA PRO A 208 -0.80 -9.40 -28.54
C PRO A 208 -1.33 -10.42 -27.52
N GLY A 209 -2.02 -9.91 -26.50
CA GLY A 209 -2.72 -10.72 -25.51
C GLY A 209 -4.15 -11.01 -25.95
N SER A 210 -4.93 -11.62 -25.04
CA SER A 210 -6.35 -11.94 -25.30
C SER A 210 -7.22 -10.69 -25.53
N THR A 211 -6.83 -9.57 -24.90
CA THR A 211 -7.48 -8.27 -25.10
C THR A 211 -6.51 -7.37 -25.88
N PRO A 212 -6.93 -6.75 -27.00
CA PRO A 212 -6.03 -5.98 -27.86
C PRO A 212 -5.23 -4.87 -27.17
N GLU A 213 -5.79 -4.26 -26.13
CA GLU A 213 -5.18 -3.18 -25.35
C GLU A 213 -4.26 -3.68 -24.22
N LYS A 214 -4.17 -5.00 -24.02
CA LYS A 214 -3.43 -5.66 -22.94
C LYS A 214 -2.48 -6.70 -23.53
N PRO A 215 -1.31 -6.29 -24.05
CA PRO A 215 -0.32 -7.23 -24.57
C PRO A 215 0.22 -8.13 -23.46
N ASP A 216 0.54 -9.36 -23.82
CA ASP A 216 1.19 -10.33 -22.94
C ASP A 216 2.70 -10.34 -23.25
N ALA A 217 3.50 -10.75 -22.27
CA ALA A 217 4.94 -10.89 -22.42
C ALA A 217 5.51 -11.97 -21.48
N THR A 218 6.74 -12.38 -21.76
CA THR A 218 7.54 -13.23 -20.89
C THR A 218 8.40 -12.34 -19.98
N MET A 219 8.23 -12.42 -18.67
CA MET A 219 9.07 -11.75 -17.68
C MET A 219 10.07 -12.74 -17.07
N ILE A 220 11.35 -12.39 -17.05
CA ILE A 220 12.37 -13.07 -16.24
C ILE A 220 12.60 -12.26 -14.98
N VAL A 221 12.32 -12.84 -13.80
CA VAL A 221 12.47 -12.18 -12.50
C VAL A 221 12.80 -13.22 -11.43
N LYS A 222 13.75 -12.95 -10.53
CA LYS A 222 14.17 -13.89 -9.46
C LYS A 222 14.45 -15.32 -9.95
N ASN A 223 15.05 -15.48 -11.14
CA ASN A 223 15.28 -16.76 -11.82
C ASN A 223 14.01 -17.55 -12.22
N HIS A 224 12.84 -16.92 -12.18
CA HIS A 224 11.58 -17.45 -12.70
C HIS A 224 11.26 -16.83 -14.07
N GLN A 225 10.53 -17.59 -14.88
CA GLN A 225 9.93 -17.13 -16.13
C GLN A 225 8.42 -17.07 -15.93
N LEU A 226 7.86 -15.86 -16.00
CA LEU A 226 6.44 -15.58 -15.73
C LEU A 226 5.79 -15.06 -17.01
N THR A 227 4.57 -15.51 -17.30
CA THR A 227 3.71 -14.80 -18.24
C THR A 227 3.11 -13.60 -17.52
N VAL A 228 3.25 -12.41 -18.10
CA VAL A 228 2.72 -11.15 -17.56
C VAL A 228 1.88 -10.42 -18.60
N THR A 229 0.94 -9.61 -18.13
CA THR A 229 0.05 -8.84 -19.02
C THR A 229 0.21 -7.35 -18.74
N ARG A 230 0.44 -6.53 -19.77
CA ARG A 230 0.48 -5.07 -19.60
C ARG A 230 -0.93 -4.53 -19.36
N GLY A 231 -1.08 -3.62 -18.41
CA GLY A 231 -2.34 -2.96 -18.14
C GLY A 231 -2.18 -1.59 -17.50
N TRP A 232 -3.27 -0.83 -17.46
CA TRP A 232 -3.34 0.44 -16.75
C TRP A 232 -3.98 0.23 -15.37
N GLN A 233 -3.35 0.79 -14.34
CA GLN A 233 -3.84 0.74 -12.97
C GLN A 233 -3.93 2.12 -12.37
N LYS A 234 -4.77 2.28 -11.35
CA LYS A 234 -4.87 3.54 -10.62
C LYS A 234 -3.98 3.53 -9.38
N ASP A 235 -2.99 4.39 -9.39
CA ASP A 235 -2.22 4.76 -8.21
C ASP A 235 -2.83 6.03 -7.58
N TYR A 236 -2.99 6.03 -6.26
CA TYR A 236 -3.58 7.15 -5.51
C TYR A 236 -2.56 7.89 -4.65
N THR A 237 -1.27 7.56 -4.75
CA THR A 237 -0.17 8.16 -3.99
C THR A 237 -0.16 9.69 -4.10
N GLU A 238 -0.11 10.22 -5.32
CA GLU A 238 -0.09 11.68 -5.55
C GLU A 238 -1.49 12.30 -5.52
N ASN A 239 -2.48 11.60 -6.09
CA ASN A 239 -3.84 12.08 -6.23
C ASN A 239 -4.84 11.13 -5.58
N SER A 240 -4.96 11.23 -4.25
CA SER A 240 -5.83 10.35 -3.47
C SER A 240 -7.32 10.38 -3.86
N LYS A 241 -7.76 11.41 -4.60
CA LYS A 241 -9.17 11.60 -4.95
C LYS A 241 -9.52 10.96 -6.29
N HIS A 242 -8.66 11.12 -7.30
CA HIS A 242 -8.93 10.68 -8.66
C HIS A 242 -8.08 9.49 -9.10
N GLY A 243 -6.93 9.31 -8.45
CA GLY A 243 -5.86 8.43 -8.89
C GLY A 243 -5.19 8.96 -10.17
N THR A 244 -3.98 8.47 -10.41
CA THR A 244 -3.20 8.62 -11.63
C THR A 244 -3.16 7.25 -12.30
N ASN A 245 -3.37 7.21 -13.61
CA ASN A 245 -3.24 5.96 -14.36
C ASN A 245 -1.76 5.69 -14.61
N VAL A 246 -1.25 4.57 -14.10
CA VAL A 246 0.11 4.10 -14.32
C VAL A 246 0.08 2.78 -15.11
N PRO A 247 0.96 2.59 -16.10
CA PRO A 247 1.06 1.33 -16.78
C PRO A 247 1.88 0.35 -15.91
N CYS A 248 1.45 -0.90 -15.83
CA CYS A 248 2.16 -1.94 -15.07
C CYS A 248 2.13 -3.28 -15.78
N TRP A 249 3.12 -4.13 -15.47
CA TRP A 249 3.09 -5.55 -15.79
C TRP A 249 2.33 -6.29 -14.70
N PHE A 250 1.23 -6.95 -15.06
CA PHE A 250 0.41 -7.72 -14.15
C PHE A 250 0.94 -9.16 -14.02
N ILE A 251 1.26 -9.55 -12.79
CA ILE A 251 1.66 -10.92 -12.44
C ILE A 251 0.42 -11.68 -11.99
N HIS A 252 0.17 -12.82 -12.64
CA HIS A 252 -0.97 -13.68 -12.38
C HIS A 252 -0.77 -14.57 -11.14
N ASN A 253 -1.79 -15.37 -10.79
CA ASN A 253 -1.70 -16.44 -9.77
C ASN A 253 -1.17 -16.01 -8.40
N ASN A 254 -1.76 -14.97 -7.80
CA ASN A 254 -1.35 -14.48 -6.48
C ASN A 254 0.14 -14.09 -6.40
N ALA A 255 0.68 -13.56 -7.49
CA ALA A 255 2.08 -13.16 -7.63
C ALA A 255 3.11 -14.30 -7.52
N GLU A 256 2.69 -15.55 -7.71
CA GLU A 256 3.59 -16.70 -7.66
C GLU A 256 4.82 -16.51 -8.55
N GLY A 257 6.01 -16.78 -7.99
CA GLY A 257 7.31 -16.58 -8.62
C GLY A 257 7.84 -15.14 -8.57
N LEU A 258 6.99 -14.15 -8.31
CA LEU A 258 7.44 -12.77 -7.99
C LEU A 258 7.65 -12.61 -6.47
N ILE A 259 6.70 -13.05 -5.66
CA ILE A 259 6.83 -13.08 -4.20
C ILE A 259 7.73 -14.25 -3.77
N ASP A 260 8.46 -14.11 -2.66
CA ASP A 260 9.47 -15.10 -2.22
C ASP A 260 8.89 -16.47 -1.84
N SER A 261 7.59 -16.57 -1.59
CA SER A 261 6.89 -17.81 -1.25
C SER A 261 5.44 -17.79 -1.74
N THR A 262 4.57 -18.65 -1.22
CA THR A 262 3.13 -18.58 -1.48
C THR A 262 2.46 -17.49 -0.64
N TYR A 263 1.37 -16.89 -1.13
CA TYR A 263 0.70 -15.81 -0.38
C TYR A 263 0.25 -16.25 1.03
N THR A 264 -0.10 -17.54 1.20
CA THR A 264 -0.55 -18.12 2.46
C THR A 264 0.52 -18.06 3.55
N ASP A 265 1.81 -18.00 3.19
CA ASP A 265 2.90 -17.85 4.15
C ASP A 265 2.95 -16.45 4.79
N TYR A 266 2.25 -15.49 4.19
CA TYR A 266 2.10 -14.14 4.73
C TYR A 266 0.80 -13.99 5.54
N VAL A 267 -0.03 -15.03 5.66
CA VAL A 267 -1.23 -15.01 6.50
C VAL A 267 -0.85 -15.16 7.98
N VAL A 268 -1.39 -14.29 8.83
CA VAL A 268 -1.16 -14.29 10.28
C VAL A 268 -2.47 -14.40 11.04
N SER A 269 -2.40 -14.86 12.30
CA SER A 269 -3.57 -15.09 13.14
C SER A 269 -4.05 -13.85 13.91
N SER A 270 -3.22 -12.80 13.99
CA SER A 270 -3.49 -11.59 14.76
C SER A 270 -3.11 -10.34 13.97
N LEU A 271 -3.84 -9.25 14.22
CA LEU A 271 -3.55 -7.94 13.64
C LEU A 271 -2.31 -7.28 14.29
N PHE A 272 -2.01 -7.60 15.56
CA PHE A 272 -0.89 -7.09 16.34
C PHE A 272 -0.12 -8.21 17.04
#